data_AF-A0A7Y2U6S5-F1
#
_entry.id   AF-A0A7Y2U6S5-F1
#
_cell.length_a   1.000
_cell.length_b   1.000
_cell.length_c   1.000
_cell.angle_alpha   90.00
_cell.angle_beta   90.00
_cell.angle_gamma   90.00
#
_symmetry.space_group_name_H-M   'P 1'
#
loop_
_entity.id
_entity.type
_entity.pdbx_description
1 polymer ?
#
loop_
_entity_poly.entity_id
_entity_poly.type
_entity_poly.pdbx_seq_one_letter_code
_entity_poly.pdbx_strand_id
1 'polypeptide(L)'
;MDALIQHVEDGQELSSREIDVAAEMLLNEAVSDEKKARFLKGLTTKGETATEVAGFVESFLDRAVDPGVSGMSFDGPTIDVCGTGGDKLNLFNVSTTSMFVIAAGGATVVKHGNRGITSKSGGADVLE
;
A
#
# COMPACT_ATOMS: atom_id res chain seq x y z
N MET A 1 18.59 9.67 4.39
CA MET A 1 17.62 10.07 3.35
C MET A 1 18.30 10.80 2.22
N ASP A 2 19.14 11.81 2.48
CA ASP A 2 19.74 12.65 1.42
C ASP A 2 20.51 11.84 0.36
N ALA A 3 21.26 10.80 0.77
CA ALA A 3 21.92 9.88 -0.17
C ALA A 3 20.92 9.09 -1.04
N LEU A 4 19.83 8.59 -0.44
CA LEU A 4 18.77 7.87 -1.18
C LEU A 4 18.03 8.78 -2.15
N ILE A 5 17.80 10.05 -1.75
CA ILE A 5 17.22 11.08 -2.62
C ILE A 5 18.11 11.28 -3.84
N GLN A 6 19.41 11.50 -3.63
CA GLN A 6 20.35 11.68 -4.74
C GLN A 6 20.37 10.45 -5.65
N HIS A 7 20.37 9.24 -5.07
CA HIS A 7 20.37 7.98 -5.81
C HIS A 7 19.17 7.84 -6.76
N VAL A 8 17.96 8.12 -6.27
CA VAL A 8 16.75 8.07 -7.13
C VAL A 8 16.69 9.24 -8.12
N GLU A 9 17.21 10.42 -7.74
CA GLU A 9 17.31 11.58 -8.65
C GLU A 9 18.32 11.35 -9.78
N ASP A 10 19.34 10.52 -9.55
CA ASP A 10 20.32 10.07 -10.55
C ASP A 10 19.79 8.91 -11.42
N GLY A 11 18.52 8.54 -11.24
CA GLY A 11 17.83 7.51 -12.02
C GLY A 11 18.27 6.08 -11.70
N GLN A 12 18.92 5.86 -10.55
CA GLN A 12 19.43 4.55 -10.16
C GLN A 12 18.36 3.74 -9.42
N GLU A 13 18.27 2.45 -9.74
CA GLU A 13 17.42 1.52 -8.99
C GLU A 13 17.94 1.31 -7.57
N LEU A 14 17.01 1.19 -6.62
CA LEU A 14 17.33 0.91 -5.22
C LEU A 14 17.62 -0.58 -5.04
N SER A 15 18.69 -0.89 -4.31
CA SER A 15 18.93 -2.24 -3.80
C SER A 15 17.94 -2.59 -2.69
N SER A 16 17.76 -3.88 -2.38
CA SER A 16 16.89 -4.34 -1.28
C SER A 16 17.22 -3.67 0.05
N ARG A 17 18.52 -3.48 0.35
CA ARG A 17 18.96 -2.78 1.56
C ARG A 17 18.55 -1.31 1.56
N GLU A 18 18.65 -0.63 0.42
CA GLU A 18 18.26 0.77 0.30
C GLU A 18 16.75 0.94 0.40
N ILE A 19 15.98 -0.01 -0.13
CA ILE A 19 14.52 -0.08 0.03
C ILE A 19 14.17 -0.19 1.52
N ASP A 20 14.80 -1.08 2.28
CA ASP A 20 14.53 -1.23 3.72
C ASP A 20 14.81 0.05 4.51
N VAL A 21 15.95 0.70 4.22
CA VAL A 21 16.31 1.98 4.84
C VAL A 21 15.34 3.07 4.43
N ALA A 22 14.92 3.12 3.16
CA ALA A 22 13.95 4.08 2.67
C ALA A 22 12.59 3.89 3.34
N ALA A 23 12.10 2.64 3.45
CA ALA A 23 10.85 2.30 4.09
C ALA A 23 10.83 2.71 5.57
N GLU A 24 11.91 2.40 6.31
CA GLU A 24 12.09 2.86 7.69
C GLU A 24 12.04 4.40 7.80
N MET A 25 12.75 5.10 6.91
CA MET A 25 12.78 6.57 6.93
C MET A 25 11.45 7.21 6.54
N LEU A 26 10.67 6.59 5.66
CA LEU A 26 9.33 7.07 5.29
C LEU A 26 8.36 6.99 6.49
N LEU A 27 8.45 5.92 7.28
CA LEU A 27 7.63 5.71 8.47
C LEU A 27 8.08 6.52 9.69
N ASN A 28 9.35 6.93 9.74
CA ASN A 28 9.91 7.64 10.88
C ASN A 28 9.41 9.11 10.95
N GLU A 29 8.72 9.47 12.04
CA GLU A 29 8.20 10.82 12.28
C GLU A 29 9.29 11.89 12.43
N ALA A 30 10.51 11.51 12.81
CA ALA A 30 11.63 12.44 12.93
C ALA A 30 12.23 12.86 11.58
N VAL A 31 11.88 12.17 10.49
CA VAL A 31 12.29 12.55 9.13
C VAL A 31 11.29 13.56 8.59
N SER A 32 11.78 14.71 8.13
CA SER A 32 10.92 15.81 7.68
C SER A 32 10.11 15.44 6.43
N ASP A 33 8.90 15.99 6.34
CA ASP A 33 8.00 15.77 5.21
C ASP A 33 8.61 16.28 3.89
N GLU A 34 9.42 17.33 3.91
CA GLU A 34 10.11 17.81 2.69
C GLU A 34 11.07 16.75 2.14
N LYS A 35 11.79 16.03 3.02
CA LYS A 35 12.70 14.96 2.59
C LYS A 35 11.92 13.75 2.06
N LYS A 36 10.82 13.37 2.73
CA LYS A 36 9.94 12.29 2.28
C LYS A 36 9.34 12.62 0.90
N ALA A 37 8.79 13.83 0.75
CA ALA A 37 8.21 14.29 -0.51
C ALA A 37 9.24 14.32 -1.64
N ARG A 38 10.46 14.80 -1.37
CA ARG A 38 11.53 14.84 -2.37
C ARG A 38 11.96 13.45 -2.82
N PHE A 39 12.12 12.51 -1.88
CA PHE A 39 12.41 11.11 -2.21
C PHE A 39 11.31 10.48 -3.07
N LEU A 40 10.05 10.58 -2.65
CA LEU A 40 8.92 10.01 -3.39
C LEU A 40 8.80 10.62 -4.79
N LYS A 41 9.01 11.94 -4.93
CA LYS A 41 9.03 12.61 -6.24
C LYS A 41 10.19 12.11 -7.12
N GLY A 42 11.38 11.93 -6.56
CA GLY A 42 12.53 11.40 -7.26
C GLY A 42 12.27 9.98 -7.77
N LEU A 43 11.75 9.12 -6.89
CA LEU A 43 11.37 7.75 -7.20
C LEU A 43 10.32 7.67 -8.35
N THR A 44 9.27 8.49 -8.30
CA THR A 44 8.27 8.58 -9.38
C THR A 44 8.83 9.15 -10.67
N THR A 45 9.76 10.12 -10.59
CA THR A 45 10.39 10.72 -11.78
C THR A 45 11.34 9.72 -12.45
N LYS A 46 12.08 8.93 -11.67
CA LYS A 46 12.89 7.81 -12.15
C LYS A 46 12.01 6.75 -12.83
N GLY A 47 10.83 6.51 -12.28
CA GLY A 47 9.97 5.38 -12.60
C GLY A 47 10.31 4.19 -11.70
N GLU A 48 9.32 3.75 -10.93
CA GLU A 48 9.44 2.60 -10.05
C GLU A 48 9.45 1.30 -10.86
N THR A 49 10.34 0.37 -10.50
CA THR A 49 10.35 -0.98 -11.05
C THR A 49 9.46 -1.91 -10.24
N ALA A 50 9.02 -3.02 -10.85
CA ALA A 50 8.25 -4.04 -10.14
C ALA A 50 9.03 -4.62 -8.94
N THR A 51 10.36 -4.76 -9.07
CA THR A 51 11.24 -5.23 -7.99
C THR A 51 11.27 -4.24 -6.81
N GLU A 52 11.38 -2.94 -7.08
CA GLU A 52 11.36 -1.92 -6.03
C GLU A 52 10.00 -1.89 -5.32
N VAL A 53 8.90 -1.92 -6.07
CA VAL A 53 7.55 -1.95 -5.49
C VAL A 53 7.36 -3.18 -4.61
N ALA A 54 7.76 -4.37 -5.09
CA ALA A 54 7.68 -5.60 -4.30
C ALA A 54 8.55 -5.52 -3.03
N GLY A 55 9.76 -4.98 -3.12
CA GLY A 55 10.63 -4.79 -1.96
C GLY A 55 10.02 -3.83 -0.92
N PHE A 56 9.39 -2.74 -1.37
CA PHE A 56 8.67 -1.85 -0.45
C PHE A 56 7.48 -2.54 0.21
N VAL A 57 6.74 -3.37 -0.54
CA VAL A 57 5.63 -4.18 0.01
C VAL A 57 6.14 -5.10 1.12
N GLU A 58 7.21 -5.86 0.88
CA GLU A 58 7.82 -6.74 1.90
C GLU A 58 8.24 -5.94 3.13
N SER A 59 8.98 -4.84 2.92
CA SER A 59 9.48 -4.00 4.01
C SER A 59 8.36 -3.37 4.85
N PHE A 60 7.25 -2.96 4.23
CA PHE A 60 6.10 -2.43 4.96
C PHE A 60 5.30 -3.52 5.67
N LEU A 61 5.16 -4.71 5.07
CA LEU A 61 4.48 -5.84 5.72
C LEU A 61 5.22 -6.30 6.97
N ASP A 62 6.56 -6.34 6.95
CA ASP A 62 7.39 -6.68 8.12
C ASP A 62 7.22 -5.71 9.29
N ARG A 63 6.71 -4.50 9.02
CA ARG A 63 6.47 -3.43 10.00
C ARG A 63 4.99 -3.23 10.32
N ALA A 64 4.11 -3.97 9.63
CA ALA A 64 2.67 -3.85 9.83
C ALA A 64 2.26 -4.48 11.18
N VAL A 65 1.19 -3.94 11.76
CA VAL A 65 0.55 -4.60 12.90
C VAL A 65 -0.11 -5.87 12.40
N ASP A 66 0.26 -7.02 12.97
CA ASP A 66 -0.36 -8.30 12.63
C ASP A 66 -1.85 -8.28 13.06
N PRO A 67 -2.81 -8.42 12.12
CA PRO A 67 -4.23 -8.49 12.46
C PRO A 67 -4.65 -9.82 13.11
N GLY A 68 -3.72 -10.76 13.32
CA GLY A 68 -3.96 -12.04 13.99
C GLY A 68 -4.68 -13.07 13.12
N VAL A 69 -4.67 -12.88 11.79
CA VAL A 69 -5.25 -13.81 10.81
C VAL A 69 -4.25 -14.87 10.35
N SER A 70 -2.95 -14.61 10.61
CA SER A 70 -1.81 -15.49 10.37
C SER A 70 -1.94 -16.77 11.22
N GLY A 71 -2.50 -17.83 10.63
CA GLY A 71 -2.72 -19.13 11.28
C GLY A 71 -4.19 -19.51 11.44
N MET A 72 -5.11 -18.65 11.03
CA MET A 72 -6.50 -19.06 10.82
C MET A 72 -6.59 -20.00 9.62
N SER A 73 -7.35 -21.08 9.77
CA SER A 73 -7.72 -21.95 8.66
C SER A 73 -9.14 -21.58 8.23
N PHE A 74 -9.28 -21.23 6.96
CA PHE A 74 -10.57 -20.88 6.37
C PHE A 74 -11.00 -21.98 5.42
N ASP A 75 -12.28 -22.30 5.45
CA ASP A 75 -12.89 -23.19 4.46
C ASP A 75 -12.98 -22.41 3.13
N GLY A 76 -12.20 -22.84 2.13
CA GLY A 76 -12.20 -22.26 0.80
C GLY A 76 -11.15 -21.15 0.56
N PRO A 77 -11.21 -20.48 -0.60
CA PRO A 77 -10.23 -19.46 -0.96
C PRO A 77 -10.36 -18.23 -0.06
N THR A 78 -9.20 -17.70 0.36
CA THR A 78 -9.11 -16.40 1.04
C THR A 78 -8.76 -15.32 0.03
N ILE A 79 -9.53 -14.24 -0.02
CA ILE A 79 -9.44 -13.21 -1.06
C ILE A 79 -9.38 -11.82 -0.42
N ASP A 80 -8.48 -10.97 -0.91
CA ASP A 80 -8.59 -9.52 -0.76
C ASP A 80 -9.19 -8.92 -2.03
N VAL A 81 -10.06 -7.94 -1.85
CA VAL A 81 -10.71 -7.20 -2.95
C VAL A 81 -10.53 -5.71 -2.68
N CYS A 82 -9.35 -5.20 -3.02
CA CYS A 82 -8.97 -3.81 -2.82
C CYS A 82 -8.57 -3.13 -4.14
N GLY A 83 -8.38 -1.82 -4.09
CA GLY A 83 -7.85 -1.04 -5.20
C GLY A 83 -7.03 0.12 -4.65
N THR A 84 -6.12 0.65 -5.47
CA THR A 84 -5.25 1.78 -5.10
C THR A 84 -6.04 3.08 -4.87
N GLY A 85 -7.22 3.20 -5.49
CA GLY A 85 -8.01 4.44 -5.50
C GLY A 85 -7.39 5.52 -6.38
N GLY A 86 -7.97 6.73 -6.34
CA GLY A 86 -7.43 7.89 -7.07
C GLY A 86 -7.73 7.92 -8.59
N ASP A 87 -8.60 7.04 -9.08
CA ASP A 87 -9.03 6.99 -10.50
C ASP A 87 -9.89 8.18 -10.94
N LYS A 88 -10.42 8.95 -9.97
CA LYS A 88 -11.34 10.08 -10.16
C LYS A 88 -12.63 9.72 -10.90
N LEU A 89 -12.98 8.44 -10.98
CA LEU A 89 -14.17 7.96 -11.68
C LEU A 89 -15.46 8.15 -10.87
N ASN A 90 -15.36 8.55 -9.60
CA ASN A 90 -16.50 8.79 -8.70
C ASN A 90 -17.50 7.63 -8.68
N LEU A 91 -17.00 6.40 -8.79
CA LEU A 91 -17.80 5.20 -8.65
C LEU A 91 -18.26 5.06 -7.20
N PHE A 92 -19.34 4.30 -7.00
CA PHE A 92 -19.67 3.79 -5.67
C PHE A 92 -18.58 2.82 -5.19
N ASN A 93 -18.64 2.35 -3.95
CA ASN A 93 -17.63 1.48 -3.34
C ASN A 93 -17.64 0.05 -3.94
N VAL A 94 -17.38 -0.10 -5.24
CA VAL A 94 -17.49 -1.35 -6.01
C VAL A 94 -16.76 -2.49 -5.32
N SER A 95 -15.50 -2.28 -4.91
CA SER A 95 -14.71 -3.32 -4.25
C SER A 95 -15.31 -3.76 -2.91
N THR A 96 -15.86 -2.82 -2.12
CA THR A 96 -16.55 -3.13 -0.86
C THR A 96 -17.89 -3.82 -1.10
N THR A 97 -18.65 -3.43 -2.13
CA THR A 97 -19.89 -4.13 -2.48
C THR A 97 -19.61 -5.56 -2.95
N SER A 98 -18.58 -5.75 -3.79
CA SER A 98 -18.17 -7.07 -4.29
C SER A 98 -17.75 -8.03 -3.18
N MET A 99 -17.18 -7.54 -2.07
CA MET A 99 -16.83 -8.37 -0.90
C MET A 99 -18.01 -9.23 -0.44
N PHE A 100 -19.21 -8.66 -0.31
CA PHE A 100 -20.39 -9.39 0.16
C PHE A 100 -20.83 -10.48 -0.82
N VAL A 101 -20.72 -10.21 -2.12
CA VAL A 101 -21.08 -11.18 -3.17
C VAL A 101 -20.07 -12.32 -3.21
N ILE A 102 -18.78 -12.02 -3.10
CA ILE A 102 -17.70 -13.01 -3.05
C ILE A 102 -17.84 -13.90 -1.81
N ALA A 103 -18.14 -13.31 -0.65
CA ALA A 103 -18.37 -14.05 0.59
C ALA A 103 -19.61 -14.95 0.50
N ALA A 104 -20.71 -14.46 -0.10
CA ALA A 104 -21.90 -15.26 -0.36
C ALA A 104 -21.64 -16.44 -1.32
N GLY A 105 -20.60 -16.34 -2.16
CA GLY A 105 -20.11 -17.40 -3.03
C GLY A 105 -19.26 -18.47 -2.34
N GLY A 106 -19.04 -18.36 -1.02
CA GLY A 106 -18.32 -19.35 -0.22
C GLY A 106 -16.82 -19.09 -0.06
N ALA A 107 -16.31 -17.93 -0.49
CA ALA A 107 -14.95 -17.52 -0.19
C ALA A 107 -14.88 -16.78 1.16
N THR A 108 -13.73 -16.83 1.81
CA THR A 108 -13.44 -15.93 2.94
C THR A 108 -12.84 -14.65 2.38
N VAL A 109 -13.44 -13.50 2.71
CA VAL A 109 -12.91 -12.20 2.27
C VAL A 109 -12.23 -11.49 3.43
N VAL A 110 -10.92 -11.26 3.30
CA VAL A 110 -10.11 -10.45 4.23
C VAL A 110 -9.71 -9.20 3.46
N LYS A 111 -10.53 -8.15 3.61
CA LYS A 111 -10.38 -6.93 2.81
C LYS A 111 -9.45 -5.93 3.50
N HIS A 112 -8.39 -5.52 2.81
CA HIS A 112 -7.69 -4.30 3.19
C HIS A 112 -8.49 -3.07 2.71
N GLY A 113 -8.74 -2.13 3.63
CA GLY A 113 -9.54 -0.95 3.38
C GLY A 113 -8.92 0.30 4.00
N ASN A 114 -9.22 1.45 3.41
CA ASN A 114 -8.84 2.76 3.93
C ASN A 114 -10.04 3.74 3.81
N ARG A 115 -9.96 4.87 4.49
CA ARG A 115 -10.90 5.99 4.35
C ARG A 115 -10.66 6.75 3.04
N GLY A 116 -11.69 7.41 2.55
CA GLY A 116 -11.67 8.19 1.33
C GLY A 116 -10.82 9.44 1.50
N ILE A 117 -9.84 9.63 0.61
CA ILE A 117 -9.01 10.85 0.55
C ILE A 117 -9.49 11.76 -0.60
N THR A 118 -9.74 11.17 -1.77
CA THR A 118 -10.19 11.89 -2.98
C THR A 118 -11.62 11.54 -3.40
N SER A 119 -12.16 10.41 -2.91
CA SER A 119 -13.55 10.00 -3.10
C SER A 119 -14.43 10.54 -1.97
N LYS A 120 -15.76 10.54 -2.19
CA LYS A 120 -16.74 10.91 -1.14
C LYS A 120 -16.79 9.91 0.03
N SER A 121 -16.39 8.66 -0.20
CA SER A 121 -16.40 7.57 0.77
C SER A 121 -15.37 6.52 0.34
N GLY A 122 -14.48 6.13 1.25
CA GLY A 122 -13.55 5.01 1.09
C GLY A 122 -14.17 3.67 1.49
N GLY A 123 -13.39 2.61 1.39
CA GLY A 123 -13.85 1.27 1.75
C GLY A 123 -14.22 1.13 3.23
N ALA A 124 -13.54 1.86 4.11
CA ALA A 124 -13.86 1.91 5.52
C ALA A 124 -15.10 2.79 5.81
N ASP A 125 -15.23 3.96 5.18
CA ASP A 125 -16.31 4.91 5.47
C ASP A 125 -17.70 4.39 5.08
N VAL A 126 -17.80 3.49 4.09
CA VAL A 126 -19.10 2.90 3.69
C VAL A 126 -19.53 1.77 4.63
N LEU A 127 -18.63 1.23 5.44
CA LEU A 127 -18.91 0.15 6.41
C LEU A 127 -19.17 0.68 7.83
N GLU A 128 -18.77 1.92 8.12
CA GLU A 128 -19.04 2.64 9.37
C GLU A 128 -20.47 3.19 9.41
#